data_AF-A0A800A8U7-F1
#
_entry.id   AF-A0A800A8U7-F1
#
_cell.length_a   1.000
_cell.length_b   1.000
_cell.length_c   1.000
_cell.angle_alpha   90.00
_cell.angle_beta   90.00
_cell.angle_gamma   90.00
#
_symmetry.space_group_name_H-M   'P 1'
#
loop_
_entity.id
_entity.type
_entity.pdbx_description
1 polymer ?
#
loop_
_entity_poly.entity_id
_entity_poly.type
_entity_poly.pdbx_seq_one_letter_code
_entity_poly.pdbx_strand_id
1 'polypeptide(L)'
;MADQDGTTRDGIPEEEAQPPAQVVPLPGVGEDEEQGDEAEITSEDYLTATTEEYKDLAAEVSRTASAEWEQQAVAATLPGVESGLVSFQDMAGGVAASEEELEVLEQAAASDLMMRVVSGLTIFGLFLGSLLLGGWWFTTFVILVMALAVGELYATLRTRGYRPLALFGLVGVVLMGVGAQNWGVVSIGGWAAALALATILFYSLTTRRNPLENTSVTILGLAWVGMLSFAILIAAGPNPVAYIFFIVLVTALVDIGAYFSGRSLGSRKLAPIVSPNKTWEGFFGGLITGA
;
A
#
# COMPACT_ATOMS: atom_id res chain seq x y z
N MET A 1 -22.54 -36.25 -54.19
CA MET A 1 -21.23 -36.68 -54.71
C MET A 1 -20.37 -35.41 -54.78
N ALA A 2 -19.38 -35.31 -53.87
CA ALA A 2 -18.39 -34.24 -53.62
C ALA A 2 -18.92 -32.82 -53.26
N ASP A 3 -18.68 -32.23 -52.06
CA ASP A 3 -17.44 -31.68 -51.43
C ASP A 3 -16.74 -30.63 -52.31
N GLN A 4 -16.28 -29.42 -51.90
CA GLN A 4 -15.95 -28.76 -50.62
C GLN A 4 -15.87 -27.23 -50.90
N ASP A 5 -16.36 -26.34 -50.01
CA ASP A 5 -15.59 -25.47 -49.08
C ASP A 5 -15.10 -24.14 -49.73
N GLY A 6 -15.25 -22.92 -49.18
CA GLY A 6 -15.73 -22.47 -47.87
C GLY A 6 -15.91 -20.93 -47.80
N THR A 7 -16.66 -20.53 -46.76
CA THR A 7 -16.43 -19.37 -45.85
C THR A 7 -16.40 -17.92 -46.41
N THR A 8 -17.49 -17.13 -46.25
CA THR A 8 -17.83 -16.16 -45.14
C THR A 8 -17.00 -14.86 -45.14
N ARG A 9 -17.47 -13.64 -44.83
CA ARG A 9 -18.76 -13.05 -44.43
C ARG A 9 -18.55 -11.52 -44.31
N ASP A 10 -19.65 -10.78 -44.47
CA ASP A 10 -20.12 -9.57 -43.76
C ASP A 10 -19.23 -8.32 -43.56
N GLY A 11 -19.89 -7.18 -43.79
CA GLY A 11 -19.34 -5.84 -43.70
C GLY A 11 -19.11 -5.33 -42.28
N ILE A 12 -18.25 -4.30 -42.22
CA ILE A 12 -18.01 -3.41 -41.08
C ILE A 12 -18.16 -1.96 -41.61
N PRO A 13 -18.70 -1.00 -40.83
CA PRO A 13 -18.97 0.36 -41.28
C PRO A 13 -17.70 1.24 -41.34
N GLU A 14 -17.73 2.26 -42.20
CA GLU A 14 -16.66 3.25 -42.44
C GLU A 14 -16.29 4.06 -41.18
N GLU A 15 -14.99 4.14 -40.88
CA GLU A 15 -14.40 4.94 -39.79
C GLU A 15 -13.95 6.31 -40.34
N GLU A 16 -14.54 7.40 -39.84
CA GLU A 16 -14.20 8.78 -40.20
C GLU A 16 -12.73 9.11 -39.88
N ALA A 17 -11.98 9.57 -40.89
CA ALA A 17 -10.59 9.99 -40.78
C ALA A 17 -10.43 11.27 -39.93
N GLN A 18 -9.62 11.19 -38.86
CA GLN A 18 -9.12 12.38 -38.14
C GLN A 18 -8.11 13.16 -39.01
N PRO A 19 -8.15 14.51 -39.02
CA PRO A 19 -7.16 15.31 -39.73
C PRO A 19 -5.79 15.29 -39.03
N PRO A 20 -4.67 15.45 -39.77
CA PRO A 20 -3.33 15.34 -39.21
C PRO A 20 -2.99 16.48 -38.23
N ALA A 21 -2.26 16.13 -37.17
CA ALA A 21 -1.83 17.04 -36.11
C ALA A 21 -0.92 18.15 -36.65
N GLN A 22 -1.14 19.40 -36.19
CA GLN A 22 -0.32 20.55 -36.54
C GLN A 22 1.07 20.44 -35.89
N VAL A 23 2.12 20.62 -36.70
CA VAL A 23 3.52 20.66 -36.25
C VAL A 23 3.81 22.04 -35.68
N VAL A 24 4.18 22.11 -34.40
CA VAL A 24 4.64 23.34 -33.73
C VAL A 24 6.14 23.49 -33.97
N PRO A 25 6.64 24.60 -34.55
CA PRO A 25 8.08 24.81 -34.75
C PRO A 25 8.80 25.06 -33.42
N LEU A 26 9.97 24.43 -33.24
CA LEU A 26 10.84 24.68 -32.09
C LEU A 26 11.54 26.04 -32.22
N PRO A 27 11.70 26.81 -31.12
CA PRO A 27 12.37 28.10 -31.17
C PRO A 27 13.89 27.91 -31.12
N GLY A 28 14.63 28.55 -32.03
CA GLY A 28 16.05 28.86 -31.83
C GLY A 28 17.05 28.20 -32.77
N VAL A 29 16.86 28.27 -34.09
CA VAL A 29 17.98 28.06 -35.04
C VAL A 29 18.08 29.31 -35.91
N GLY A 30 19.18 30.03 -35.74
CA GLY A 30 19.52 31.23 -36.51
C GLY A 30 19.85 30.88 -37.95
N GLU A 31 19.45 31.76 -38.85
CA GLU A 31 19.80 31.75 -40.26
C GLU A 31 21.25 32.21 -40.40
N ASP A 32 22.16 31.30 -40.72
CA ASP A 32 23.46 31.65 -41.31
C ASP A 32 23.66 30.75 -42.54
N GLU A 33 23.55 31.37 -43.71
CA GLU A 33 23.93 30.81 -45.00
C GLU A 33 25.46 30.79 -45.11
N GLU A 34 26.08 29.61 -45.16
CA GLU A 34 27.41 29.47 -45.78
C GLU A 34 27.50 28.12 -46.53
N GLN A 35 27.89 28.24 -47.81
CA GLN A 35 28.05 27.19 -48.80
C GLN A 35 29.27 26.30 -48.49
N GLY A 36 29.12 24.97 -48.56
CA GLY A 36 30.26 24.06 -48.63
C GLY A 36 29.90 22.59 -48.43
N ASP A 37 30.02 21.80 -49.51
CA ASP A 37 29.92 20.33 -49.60
C ASP A 37 28.69 19.65 -48.98
N GLU A 38 27.67 19.45 -49.83
CA GLU A 38 26.60 18.48 -49.58
C GLU A 38 27.17 17.05 -49.60
N ALA A 39 27.65 16.57 -48.45
CA ALA A 39 27.58 15.14 -48.17
C ALA A 39 26.10 14.79 -47.94
N GLU A 40 25.45 14.23 -48.95
CA GLU A 40 24.07 13.75 -48.92
C GLU A 40 23.95 12.65 -47.85
N ILE A 41 23.64 13.04 -46.61
CA ILE A 41 23.36 12.09 -45.52
C ILE A 41 22.05 11.39 -45.88
N THR A 42 22.17 10.16 -46.37
CA THR A 42 21.02 9.35 -46.77
C THR A 42 20.18 8.95 -45.55
N SER A 43 18.89 8.69 -45.76
CA SER A 43 17.98 8.22 -44.70
C SER A 43 18.41 6.90 -44.04
N GLU A 44 19.28 6.13 -44.70
CA GLU A 44 19.92 4.95 -44.11
C GLU A 44 21.00 5.33 -43.09
N ASP A 45 21.77 6.40 -43.29
CA ASP A 45 22.77 6.87 -42.31
C ASP A 45 22.12 7.37 -41.02
N TYR A 46 20.97 8.04 -41.12
CA TYR A 46 20.19 8.50 -39.95
C TYR A 46 19.60 7.33 -39.13
N LEU A 47 19.17 6.27 -39.79
CA LEU A 47 18.64 5.07 -39.13
C LEU A 47 19.75 4.24 -38.47
N THR A 48 20.94 4.22 -39.06
CA THR A 48 22.08 3.46 -38.53
C THR A 48 22.70 4.17 -37.32
N ALA A 49 22.81 5.51 -37.35
CA ALA A 49 23.32 6.30 -36.22
C ALA A 49 22.40 6.26 -34.99
N THR A 50 21.08 6.30 -35.19
CA THR A 50 20.12 6.23 -34.07
C THR A 50 20.01 4.83 -33.47
N THR A 51 20.14 3.76 -34.26
CA THR A 51 20.06 2.38 -33.71
C THR A 51 21.31 1.91 -32.97
N GLU A 52 22.48 2.51 -33.18
CA GLU A 52 23.68 2.20 -32.41
C GLU A 52 23.64 2.83 -31.01
N GLU A 53 23.20 4.09 -30.90
CA GLU A 53 23.09 4.83 -29.62
C GLU A 53 22.08 4.18 -28.65
N TYR A 54 20.98 3.61 -29.17
CA TYR A 54 20.00 2.91 -28.33
C TYR A 54 20.36 1.45 -28.00
N LYS A 55 21.26 0.81 -28.76
CA LYS A 55 21.71 -0.57 -28.44
C LYS A 55 22.55 -0.60 -27.18
N ASP A 56 23.43 0.39 -27.00
CA ASP A 56 24.25 0.50 -25.81
C ASP A 56 23.39 0.82 -24.58
N LEU A 57 22.38 1.68 -24.73
CA LEU A 57 21.42 1.98 -23.66
C LEU A 57 20.57 0.75 -23.29
N ALA A 58 20.10 -0.02 -24.27
CA ALA A 58 19.33 -1.25 -24.02
C ALA A 58 20.19 -2.33 -23.33
N ALA A 59 21.46 -2.46 -23.74
CA ALA A 59 22.42 -3.38 -23.13
C ALA A 59 22.86 -2.92 -21.72
N GLU A 60 22.86 -1.61 -21.45
CA GLU A 60 23.11 -1.06 -20.12
C GLU A 60 21.89 -1.27 -19.20
N VAL A 61 20.68 -0.96 -19.67
CA VAL A 61 19.44 -1.21 -18.93
C VAL A 61 19.26 -2.71 -18.62
N SER A 62 19.59 -3.61 -19.55
CA SER A 62 19.51 -5.05 -19.29
C SER A 62 20.55 -5.50 -18.26
N ARG A 63 21.77 -4.94 -18.30
CA ARG A 63 22.83 -5.23 -17.31
C ARG A 63 22.43 -4.74 -15.93
N THR A 64 21.92 -3.51 -15.82
CA THR A 64 21.44 -2.92 -14.55
C THR A 64 20.26 -3.72 -14.01
N ALA A 65 19.29 -4.08 -14.85
CA ALA A 65 18.17 -4.93 -14.45
C ALA A 65 18.63 -6.32 -13.98
N SER A 66 19.58 -6.96 -14.67
CA SER A 66 20.11 -8.25 -14.22
C SER A 66 20.88 -8.16 -12.89
N ALA A 67 21.63 -7.07 -12.68
CA ALA A 67 22.36 -6.83 -11.44
C ALA A 67 21.41 -6.55 -10.26
N GLU A 68 20.35 -5.77 -10.46
CA GLU A 68 19.31 -5.53 -9.46
C GLU A 68 18.55 -6.81 -9.09
N TRP A 69 18.25 -7.66 -10.08
CA TRP A 69 17.57 -8.93 -9.86
C TRP A 69 18.47 -9.95 -9.15
N GLU A 70 19.76 -10.01 -9.47
CA GLU A 70 20.73 -10.82 -8.72
C GLU A 70 20.87 -10.31 -7.28
N GLN A 71 20.93 -9.00 -7.06
CA GLN A 71 20.97 -8.43 -5.71
C GLN A 71 19.70 -8.73 -4.92
N GLN A 72 18.51 -8.66 -5.53
CA GLN A 72 17.26 -9.03 -4.88
C GLN A 72 17.16 -10.54 -4.60
N ALA A 73 17.63 -11.39 -5.51
CA ALA A 73 17.62 -12.84 -5.33
C ALA A 73 18.61 -13.30 -4.25
N VAL A 74 19.78 -12.67 -4.17
CA VAL A 74 20.78 -12.92 -3.12
C VAL A 74 20.26 -12.41 -1.77
N ALA A 75 19.64 -11.23 -1.72
CA ALA A 75 19.03 -10.71 -0.50
C ALA A 75 17.88 -11.59 0.02
N ALA A 76 17.06 -12.15 -0.87
CA ALA A 76 15.93 -13.01 -0.50
C ALA A 76 16.33 -14.42 -0.03
N THR A 77 17.54 -14.89 -0.34
CA THR A 77 18.03 -16.22 0.03
C THR A 77 18.83 -16.27 1.33
N LEU A 78 19.15 -15.10 1.92
CA LEU A 78 19.98 -14.99 3.11
C LEU A 78 19.13 -14.74 4.38
N PRO A 79 19.00 -15.75 5.28
CA PRO A 79 18.25 -15.58 6.51
C PRO A 79 18.97 -14.61 7.45
N GLY A 80 18.32 -13.49 7.78
CA GLY A 80 18.81 -12.51 8.78
C GLY A 80 19.00 -11.08 8.29
N VAL A 81 18.91 -10.82 6.98
CA VAL A 81 19.02 -9.45 6.43
C VAL A 81 17.78 -8.60 6.80
N GLU A 82 16.59 -9.22 6.86
CA GLU A 82 15.34 -8.52 7.23
C GLU A 82 15.27 -8.09 8.71
N SER A 83 16.09 -8.68 9.59
CA SER A 83 16.06 -8.40 11.02
C SER A 83 17.02 -7.28 11.45
N GLY A 84 17.76 -6.68 10.50
CA GLY A 84 18.77 -5.65 10.77
C GLY A 84 19.91 -6.13 11.67
N LEU A 85 20.03 -7.45 11.91
CA LEU A 85 20.94 -8.05 12.89
C LEU A 85 22.27 -8.51 12.26
N VAL A 86 22.33 -8.54 10.92
CA VAL A 86 23.53 -8.84 10.14
C VAL A 86 23.63 -7.79 9.04
N SER A 87 24.59 -6.87 9.19
CA SER A 87 24.92 -5.84 8.19
C SER A 87 25.64 -6.48 7.01
N PHE A 88 25.49 -5.93 5.80
CA PHE A 88 26.30 -6.32 4.63
C PHE A 88 27.82 -6.26 4.89
N GLN A 89 28.25 -5.54 5.92
CA GLN A 89 29.64 -5.46 6.39
C GLN A 89 30.18 -6.75 7.01
N ASP A 90 29.33 -7.64 7.55
CA ASP A 90 29.80 -8.93 8.10
C ASP A 90 30.18 -9.93 6.99
N MET A 91 29.66 -9.73 5.78
CA MET A 91 29.88 -10.61 4.61
C MET A 91 30.88 -10.01 3.62
N ALA A 92 30.94 -8.68 3.51
CA ALA A 92 31.95 -7.98 2.74
C ALA A 92 33.19 -7.75 3.61
N GLY A 93 34.11 -8.72 3.60
CA GLY A 93 35.41 -8.55 4.23
C GLY A 93 36.05 -7.22 3.82
N GLY A 94 36.25 -6.35 4.82
CA GLY A 94 37.24 -5.28 4.78
C GLY A 94 37.09 -4.26 3.65
N VAL A 95 35.95 -3.60 3.54
CA VAL A 95 35.96 -2.19 3.10
C VAL A 95 35.73 -1.38 4.36
N ALA A 96 36.78 -0.75 4.87
CA ALA A 96 36.67 0.21 5.95
C ALA A 96 35.75 1.33 5.46
N ALA A 97 34.47 1.27 5.85
CA ALA A 97 33.59 2.42 5.74
C ALA A 97 34.35 3.60 6.37
N SER A 98 34.46 4.70 5.62
CA SER A 98 35.13 5.89 6.13
C SER A 98 34.45 6.31 7.44
N GLU A 99 35.21 6.88 8.38
CA GLU A 99 34.63 7.34 9.66
C GLU A 99 33.44 8.28 9.40
N GLU A 100 33.51 9.07 8.34
CA GLU A 100 32.44 9.94 7.84
C GLU A 100 31.17 9.18 7.40
N GLU A 101 31.30 8.05 6.70
CA GLU A 101 30.14 7.21 6.31
C GLU A 101 29.49 6.53 7.53
N LEU A 102 30.30 6.08 8.51
CA LEU A 102 29.77 5.50 9.75
C LEU A 102 29.00 6.54 10.57
N GLU A 103 29.51 7.76 10.66
CA GLU A 103 28.84 8.89 11.32
C GLU A 103 27.51 9.25 10.63
N VAL A 104 27.48 9.28 9.29
CA VAL A 104 26.26 9.56 8.52
C VAL A 104 25.21 8.45 8.73
N LEU A 105 25.62 7.19 8.75
CA LEU A 105 24.70 6.05 9.01
C LEU A 105 24.18 6.06 10.44
N GLU A 106 25.03 6.35 11.43
CA GLU A 106 24.63 6.46 12.83
C GLU A 106 23.67 7.64 13.02
N GLN A 107 23.94 8.79 12.39
CA GLN A 107 23.07 9.96 12.44
C GLN A 107 21.71 9.69 11.75
N ALA A 108 21.71 8.99 10.61
CA ALA A 108 20.48 8.61 9.92
C ALA A 108 19.66 7.60 10.75
N ALA A 109 20.30 6.62 11.37
CA ALA A 109 19.65 5.65 12.25
C ALA A 109 19.10 6.31 13.52
N ALA A 110 19.85 7.22 14.14
CA ALA A 110 19.41 7.99 15.29
C ALA A 110 18.22 8.91 14.94
N SER A 111 18.26 9.53 13.75
CA SER A 111 17.15 10.34 13.24
C SER A 111 15.90 9.49 12.99
N ASP A 112 16.02 8.31 12.37
CA ASP A 112 14.91 7.39 12.16
C ASP A 112 14.31 6.91 13.49
N LEU A 113 15.16 6.52 14.44
CA LEU A 113 14.74 6.13 15.78
C LEU A 113 14.02 7.28 16.50
N MET A 114 14.60 8.49 16.46
CA MET A 114 13.99 9.66 17.08
C MET A 114 12.64 10.00 16.45
N MET A 115 12.52 9.92 15.12
CA MET A 115 11.26 10.15 14.41
C MET A 115 10.18 9.12 14.81
N ARG A 116 10.55 7.85 14.97
CA ARG A 116 9.63 6.80 15.47
C ARG A 116 9.20 7.06 16.91
N VAL A 117 10.12 7.45 17.79
CA VAL A 117 9.81 7.76 19.19
C VAL A 117 8.90 8.99 19.31
N VAL A 118 9.21 10.06 18.58
CA VAL A 118 8.43 11.31 18.61
C VAL A 118 7.03 11.09 18.03
N SER A 119 6.91 10.40 16.89
CA SER A 119 5.60 10.10 16.29
C SER A 119 4.78 9.17 17.20
N GLY A 120 5.39 8.14 17.78
CA GLY A 120 4.75 7.23 18.73
C GLY A 120 4.23 7.96 19.97
N LEU A 121 5.05 8.81 20.60
CA LEU A 121 4.65 9.62 21.75
C LEU A 121 3.56 10.63 21.40
N THR A 122 3.62 11.22 20.20
CA THR A 122 2.60 12.17 19.74
C THR A 122 1.25 11.48 19.57
N ILE A 123 1.21 10.33 18.87
CA ILE A 123 -0.02 9.56 18.67
C ILE A 123 -0.56 9.05 20.01
N PHE A 124 0.31 8.55 20.88
CA PHE A 124 -0.08 8.10 22.22
C PHE A 124 -0.61 9.25 23.08
N GLY A 125 0.00 10.43 23.02
CA GLY A 125 -0.45 11.63 23.71
C GLY A 125 -1.82 12.11 23.20
N LEU A 126 -2.05 12.09 21.89
CA LEU A 126 -3.36 12.39 21.29
C LEU A 126 -4.42 11.37 21.70
N PHE A 127 -4.08 10.08 21.65
CA PHE A 127 -4.94 9.00 22.11
C PHE A 127 -5.32 9.20 23.58
N LEU A 128 -4.33 9.35 24.47
CA LEU A 128 -4.55 9.50 25.90
C LEU A 128 -5.33 10.78 26.22
N GLY A 129 -4.94 11.91 25.62
CA GLY A 129 -5.62 13.18 25.79
C GLY A 129 -7.08 13.10 25.35
N SER A 130 -7.36 12.50 24.18
CA SER A 130 -8.73 12.33 23.69
C SER A 130 -9.56 11.43 24.60
N LEU A 131 -8.96 10.36 25.13
CA LEU A 131 -9.61 9.40 26.03
C LEU A 131 -9.94 10.02 27.40
N LEU A 132 -9.03 10.82 27.96
CA LEU A 132 -9.24 11.51 29.23
C LEU A 132 -10.30 12.62 29.14
N LEU A 133 -10.35 13.33 28.01
CA LEU A 133 -11.39 14.33 27.75
C LEU A 133 -12.76 13.68 27.45
N GLY A 134 -12.76 12.48 26.89
CA GLY A 134 -13.96 11.67 26.65
C GLY A 134 -14.93 12.25 25.61
N GLY A 135 -16.08 11.58 25.47
CA GLY A 135 -17.19 12.00 24.61
C GLY A 135 -16.76 12.27 23.16
N TRP A 136 -17.01 13.50 22.68
CA TRP A 136 -16.70 13.90 21.31
C TRP A 136 -15.20 14.00 21.01
N TRP A 137 -14.33 14.22 22.00
CA TRP A 137 -12.89 14.26 21.80
C TRP A 137 -12.35 12.88 21.41
N PHE A 138 -12.72 11.86 22.19
CA PHE A 138 -12.39 10.47 21.88
C PHE A 138 -13.08 9.98 20.60
N THR A 139 -14.36 10.33 20.40
CA THR A 139 -15.11 9.99 19.18
C THR A 139 -14.42 10.52 17.92
N THR A 140 -14.01 11.79 17.93
CA THR A 140 -13.32 12.41 16.80
C THR A 140 -11.97 11.74 16.54
N PHE A 141 -11.21 11.45 17.60
CA PHE A 141 -9.96 10.70 17.48
C PHE A 141 -10.16 9.34 16.80
N VAL A 142 -11.14 8.54 17.27
CA VAL A 142 -11.43 7.22 16.68
C VAL A 142 -11.90 7.35 15.22
N ILE A 143 -12.75 8.34 14.89
CA ILE A 143 -13.18 8.59 13.51
C ILE A 143 -11.99 8.95 12.61
N LEU A 144 -11.06 9.78 13.07
CA LEU A 144 -9.85 10.12 12.31
C LEU A 144 -9.00 8.88 12.05
N VAL A 145 -8.78 8.04 13.07
CA VAL A 145 -8.06 6.77 12.91
C VAL A 145 -8.77 5.86 11.91
N MET A 146 -10.10 5.71 12.00
CA MET A 146 -10.87 4.92 11.04
C MET A 146 -10.80 5.49 9.62
N ALA A 147 -10.87 6.82 9.46
CA ALA A 147 -10.79 7.49 8.16
C ALA A 147 -9.41 7.28 7.50
N LEU A 148 -8.32 7.38 8.27
CA LEU A 148 -6.97 7.08 7.80
C LEU A 148 -6.83 5.59 7.44
N ALA A 149 -7.26 4.69 8.33
CA ALA A 149 -7.17 3.25 8.10
C ALA A 149 -7.95 2.79 6.87
N VAL A 150 -9.18 3.28 6.67
CA VAL A 150 -9.98 2.94 5.47
C VAL A 150 -9.40 3.60 4.22
N GLY A 151 -8.83 4.80 4.34
CA GLY A 151 -8.14 5.50 3.27
C GLY A 151 -6.93 4.72 2.76
N GLU A 152 -6.05 4.28 3.66
CA GLU A 152 -4.87 3.45 3.35
C GLU A 152 -5.25 2.08 2.79
N LEU A 153 -6.27 1.43 3.39
CA LEU A 153 -6.78 0.16 2.89
C LEU A 153 -7.25 0.29 1.43
N TYR A 154 -8.05 1.30 1.13
CA TYR A 154 -8.55 1.52 -0.23
C TYR A 154 -7.48 1.99 -1.20
N ALA A 155 -6.51 2.81 -0.75
CA ALA A 155 -5.36 3.18 -1.57
C ALA A 155 -4.55 1.93 -1.97
N THR A 156 -4.27 1.05 -1.01
CA THR A 156 -3.56 -0.22 -1.23
C THR A 156 -4.33 -1.16 -2.15
N LEU A 157 -5.65 -1.22 -2.02
CA LEU A 157 -6.48 -2.04 -2.91
C LEU A 157 -6.48 -1.49 -4.35
N ARG A 158 -6.39 -0.16 -4.53
CA ARG A 158 -6.28 0.45 -5.86
C ARG A 158 -4.99 0.12 -6.57
N THR A 159 -3.86 0.02 -5.86
CA THR A 159 -2.59 -0.41 -6.48
C THR A 159 -2.65 -1.85 -6.99
N ARG A 160 -3.56 -2.66 -6.45
CA ARG A 160 -3.83 -4.05 -6.87
C ARG A 160 -4.96 -4.18 -7.91
N GLY A 161 -5.42 -3.07 -8.48
CA GLY A 161 -6.42 -3.05 -9.56
C GLY A 161 -7.89 -3.03 -9.11
N TYR A 162 -8.17 -3.04 -7.81
CA TYR A 162 -9.53 -2.85 -7.30
C TYR A 162 -9.92 -1.37 -7.36
N ARG A 163 -11.23 -1.09 -7.41
CA ARG A 163 -11.80 0.26 -7.42
C ARG A 163 -12.82 0.42 -6.29
N PRO A 164 -12.41 0.34 -5.02
CA PRO A 164 -13.32 0.48 -3.89
C PRO A 164 -14.01 1.85 -3.92
N LEU A 165 -15.27 1.88 -3.48
CA LEU A 165 -16.10 3.07 -3.40
C LEU A 165 -15.71 3.88 -2.15
N ALA A 166 -14.55 4.52 -2.20
CA ALA A 166 -13.91 5.12 -1.03
C ALA A 166 -14.80 6.13 -0.29
N LEU A 167 -15.62 6.89 -1.02
CA LEU A 167 -16.58 7.82 -0.42
C LEU A 167 -17.56 7.10 0.50
N PHE A 168 -18.07 5.94 0.12
CA PHE A 168 -19.05 5.19 0.91
C PHE A 168 -18.41 4.61 2.17
N GLY A 169 -17.18 4.11 2.06
CA GLY A 169 -16.44 3.65 3.23
C GLY A 169 -16.10 4.80 4.19
N LEU A 170 -15.65 5.96 3.68
CA LEU A 170 -15.32 7.13 4.48
C LEU A 170 -16.55 7.70 5.18
N VAL A 171 -17.63 7.95 4.43
CA VAL A 171 -18.91 8.39 5.00
C VAL A 171 -19.42 7.37 6.01
N GLY A 172 -19.23 6.08 5.75
CA GLY A 172 -19.68 5.04 6.65
C GLY A 172 -18.95 4.96 7.97
N VAL A 173 -17.62 5.03 7.99
CA VAL A 173 -16.90 5.06 9.27
C VAL A 173 -17.23 6.32 10.08
N VAL A 174 -17.48 7.45 9.41
CA VAL A 174 -17.93 8.69 10.08
C VAL A 174 -19.32 8.51 10.67
N LEU A 175 -20.29 8.02 9.89
CA LEU A 175 -21.66 7.82 10.36
C LEU A 175 -21.76 6.74 11.43
N MET A 176 -20.96 5.68 11.35
CA MET A 176 -20.87 4.65 12.39
C MET A 176 -20.28 5.22 13.69
N GLY A 177 -19.23 6.04 13.62
CA GLY A 177 -18.62 6.66 14.80
C GLY A 177 -19.52 7.72 15.45
N VAL A 178 -20.08 8.63 14.66
CA VAL A 178 -21.10 9.61 15.11
C VAL A 178 -22.30 8.87 15.67
N GLY A 179 -22.71 7.80 14.99
CA GLY A 179 -23.83 6.98 15.40
C GLY A 179 -23.61 6.36 16.77
N ALA A 180 -22.45 5.72 16.97
CA ALA A 180 -22.10 5.04 18.20
C ALA A 180 -22.23 5.97 19.41
N GLN A 181 -21.79 7.22 19.27
CA GLN A 181 -21.85 8.24 20.32
C GLN A 181 -23.29 8.68 20.67
N ASN A 182 -24.21 8.74 19.70
CA ASN A 182 -25.54 9.33 19.88
C ASN A 182 -26.66 8.30 20.08
N TRP A 183 -26.56 7.14 19.42
CA TRP A 183 -27.61 6.12 19.40
C TRP A 183 -27.08 4.71 19.75
N GLY A 184 -25.82 4.61 20.17
CA GLY A 184 -25.24 3.37 20.66
C GLY A 184 -25.07 2.30 19.58
N VAL A 185 -25.05 1.03 19.99
CA VAL A 185 -24.71 -0.13 19.14
C VAL A 185 -25.62 -0.30 17.92
N VAL A 186 -26.90 0.06 18.02
CA VAL A 186 -27.87 -0.10 16.93
C VAL A 186 -27.47 0.72 15.70
N SER A 187 -26.87 1.89 15.91
CA SER A 187 -26.44 2.76 14.82
C SER A 187 -25.23 2.22 14.05
N ILE A 188 -24.33 1.49 14.71
CA ILE A 188 -23.15 0.89 14.07
C ILE A 188 -23.63 -0.13 13.03
N GLY A 189 -24.49 -1.06 13.45
CA GLY A 189 -25.11 -2.04 12.55
C GLY A 189 -26.02 -1.40 11.52
N GLY A 190 -26.81 -0.40 11.92
CA GLY A 190 -27.73 0.31 11.02
C GLY A 190 -27.01 1.03 9.88
N TRP A 191 -25.97 1.82 10.17
CA TRP A 191 -25.19 2.51 9.15
C TRP A 191 -24.34 1.56 8.31
N ALA A 192 -23.76 0.52 8.91
CA ALA A 192 -23.05 -0.51 8.16
C ALA A 192 -23.97 -1.20 7.15
N ALA A 193 -25.17 -1.61 7.57
CA ALA A 193 -26.16 -2.24 6.69
C ALA A 193 -26.67 -1.28 5.60
N ALA A 194 -26.98 -0.04 5.97
CA ALA A 194 -27.47 0.97 5.03
C ALA A 194 -26.44 1.27 3.93
N LEU A 195 -25.16 1.41 4.28
CA LEU A 195 -24.11 1.69 3.31
C LEU A 195 -23.64 0.46 2.55
N ALA A 196 -23.70 -0.73 3.15
CA ALA A 196 -23.53 -1.98 2.43
C ALA A 196 -24.59 -2.12 1.33
N LEU A 197 -25.87 -1.90 1.68
CA LEU A 197 -26.97 -1.89 0.73
C LEU A 197 -26.78 -0.81 -0.34
N ALA A 198 -26.43 0.42 0.05
CA ALA A 198 -26.18 1.50 -0.90
C ALA A 198 -25.03 1.17 -1.86
N THR A 199 -23.97 0.52 -1.37
CA THR A 199 -22.84 0.06 -2.19
C THR A 199 -23.30 -1.01 -3.19
N ILE A 200 -24.07 -1.99 -2.75
CA ILE A 200 -24.65 -3.04 -3.60
C ILE A 200 -25.52 -2.41 -4.69
N LEU A 201 -26.42 -1.50 -4.33
CA LEU A 201 -27.30 -0.82 -5.28
C LEU A 201 -26.50 0.03 -6.27
N PHE A 202 -25.49 0.76 -5.79
CA PHE A 202 -24.63 1.58 -6.66
C PHE A 202 -23.95 0.74 -7.74
N TYR A 203 -23.36 -0.40 -7.37
CA TYR A 203 -22.72 -1.31 -8.32
C TYR A 203 -23.71 -2.11 -9.16
N SER A 204 -24.91 -2.37 -8.66
CA SER A 204 -25.97 -3.03 -9.44
C SER A 204 -26.56 -2.11 -10.51
N LEU A 205 -26.60 -0.80 -10.27
CA LEU A 205 -27.17 0.18 -11.19
C LEU A 205 -26.12 0.76 -12.16
N THR A 206 -24.84 0.71 -11.81
CA THR A 206 -23.76 1.25 -12.63
C THR A 206 -23.00 0.13 -13.31
N THR A 207 -22.98 0.11 -14.65
CA THR A 207 -22.11 -0.82 -15.39
C THR A 207 -20.64 -0.48 -15.10
N ARG A 208 -19.99 -1.29 -14.28
CA ARG A 208 -18.57 -1.19 -13.92
C ARG A 208 -17.91 -2.54 -14.11
N ARG A 209 -16.59 -2.52 -14.34
CA ARG A 209 -15.78 -3.75 -14.32
C ARG A 209 -15.75 -4.31 -12.90
N ASN A 210 -15.84 -5.64 -12.78
CA ASN A 210 -15.69 -6.38 -11.53
C ASN A 210 -16.58 -5.83 -10.38
N PRO A 211 -17.91 -5.72 -10.59
CA PRO A 211 -18.81 -5.09 -9.62
C PRO A 211 -18.89 -5.89 -8.32
N LEU A 212 -18.79 -7.23 -8.38
CA LEU A 212 -18.83 -8.09 -7.21
C LEU A 212 -17.61 -7.85 -6.32
N GLU A 213 -16.41 -7.93 -6.89
CA GLU A 213 -15.15 -7.75 -6.18
C GLU A 213 -15.06 -6.36 -5.55
N ASN A 214 -15.42 -5.33 -6.31
CA ASN A 214 -15.39 -3.94 -5.82
C ASN A 214 -16.43 -3.67 -4.74
N THR A 215 -17.61 -4.30 -4.83
CA THR A 215 -18.61 -4.27 -3.76
C THR A 215 -18.07 -4.96 -2.52
N SER A 216 -17.51 -6.16 -2.65
CA SER A 216 -16.98 -6.95 -1.54
C SER A 216 -15.86 -6.22 -0.79
N VAL A 217 -14.88 -5.66 -1.48
CA VAL A 217 -13.78 -4.95 -0.81
C VAL A 217 -14.22 -3.63 -0.16
N THR A 218 -15.23 -2.95 -0.72
CA THR A 218 -15.80 -1.74 -0.11
C THR A 218 -16.57 -2.08 1.17
N ILE A 219 -17.40 -3.13 1.12
CA ILE A 219 -18.15 -3.59 2.31
C ILE A 219 -17.18 -4.13 3.37
N LEU A 220 -16.16 -4.87 2.97
CA LEU A 220 -15.13 -5.38 3.88
C LEU A 220 -14.40 -4.23 4.58
N GLY A 221 -13.94 -3.22 3.83
CA GLY A 221 -13.24 -2.07 4.42
C GLY A 221 -14.14 -1.29 5.39
N LEU A 222 -15.40 -1.05 4.99
CA LEU A 222 -16.40 -0.42 5.85
C LEU A 222 -16.65 -1.23 7.13
N ALA A 223 -16.97 -2.52 6.99
CA ALA A 223 -17.34 -3.36 8.12
C ALA A 223 -16.15 -3.57 9.05
N TRP A 224 -14.99 -3.94 8.51
CA TRP A 224 -13.80 -4.23 9.32
C TRP A 224 -13.30 -3.00 10.05
N VAL A 225 -13.03 -1.90 9.34
CA VAL A 225 -12.53 -0.67 9.97
C VAL A 225 -13.62 -0.04 10.84
N GLY A 226 -14.88 -0.07 10.41
CA GLY A 226 -16.01 0.48 11.16
C GLY A 226 -16.24 -0.18 12.51
N MET A 227 -15.81 -1.43 12.73
CA MET A 227 -15.87 -2.08 14.04
C MET A 227 -15.07 -1.35 15.13
N LEU A 228 -14.09 -0.50 14.77
CA LEU A 228 -13.42 0.37 15.74
C LEU A 228 -14.39 1.33 16.45
N SER A 229 -15.58 1.57 15.89
CA SER A 229 -16.66 2.34 16.55
C SER A 229 -17.12 1.72 17.88
N PHE A 230 -16.87 0.43 18.14
CA PHE A 230 -17.13 -0.17 19.45
C PHE A 230 -16.25 0.41 20.56
N ALA A 231 -15.05 0.93 20.24
CA ALA A 231 -14.24 1.64 21.22
C ALA A 231 -14.98 2.87 21.76
N ILE A 232 -15.77 3.55 20.93
CA ILE A 232 -16.60 4.70 21.33
C ILE A 232 -17.68 4.26 22.33
N LEU A 233 -18.29 3.09 22.12
CA LEU A 233 -19.27 2.52 23.06
C LEU A 233 -18.64 2.16 24.41
N ILE A 234 -17.43 1.60 24.39
CA ILE A 234 -16.68 1.29 25.60
C ILE A 234 -16.33 2.59 26.34
N ALA A 235 -15.93 3.62 25.61
CA ALA A 235 -15.61 4.93 26.17
C ALA A 235 -16.84 5.70 26.70
N ALA A 236 -18.04 5.35 26.24
CA ALA A 236 -19.31 5.84 26.79
C ALA A 236 -19.80 5.02 28.00
N GLY A 237 -19.19 3.87 28.27
CA GLY A 237 -19.52 2.98 29.36
C GLY A 237 -18.85 3.36 30.70
N PRO A 238 -19.03 2.54 31.74
CA PRO A 238 -18.37 2.75 33.03
C PRO A 238 -16.86 2.54 32.91
N ASN A 239 -16.07 3.31 33.67
CA ASN A 239 -14.60 3.20 33.71
C ASN A 239 -13.92 3.16 32.32
N PRO A 240 -14.20 4.14 31.44
CA PRO A 240 -13.77 4.10 30.04
C PRO A 240 -12.26 4.02 29.87
N VAL A 241 -11.53 4.79 30.70
CA VAL A 241 -10.06 4.77 30.72
C VAL A 241 -9.54 3.38 31.04
N ALA A 242 -10.06 2.73 32.09
CA ALA A 242 -9.59 1.42 32.52
C ALA A 242 -9.82 0.34 31.45
N TYR A 243 -11.00 0.30 30.82
CA TYR A 243 -11.30 -0.73 29.81
C TYR A 243 -10.54 -0.51 28.50
N ILE A 244 -10.44 0.72 28.02
CA ILE A 244 -9.68 1.01 26.82
C ILE A 244 -8.19 0.72 27.04
N PHE A 245 -7.62 1.14 28.18
CA PHE A 245 -6.24 0.80 28.52
C PHE A 245 -6.03 -0.70 28.69
N PHE A 246 -6.98 -1.42 29.30
CA PHE A 246 -6.90 -2.86 29.44
C PHE A 246 -6.83 -3.54 28.07
N ILE A 247 -7.66 -3.13 27.10
CA ILE A 247 -7.62 -3.66 25.73
C ILE A 247 -6.27 -3.37 25.06
N VAL A 248 -5.77 -2.13 25.16
CA VAL A 248 -4.47 -1.75 24.59
C VAL A 248 -3.33 -2.53 25.26
N LEU A 249 -3.39 -2.72 26.57
CA LEU A 249 -2.37 -3.46 27.32
C LEU A 249 -2.39 -4.94 26.95
N VAL A 250 -3.56 -5.58 26.93
CA VAL A 250 -3.68 -7.00 26.56
C VAL A 250 -3.22 -7.23 25.12
N THR A 251 -3.61 -6.37 24.18
CA THR A 251 -3.14 -6.48 22.78
C THR A 251 -1.62 -6.31 22.67
N ALA A 252 -1.03 -5.35 23.39
CA ALA A 252 0.41 -5.18 23.44
C ALA A 252 1.11 -6.40 24.08
N LEU A 253 0.57 -6.96 25.17
CA LEU A 253 1.13 -8.15 25.82
C LEU A 253 1.05 -9.38 24.91
N VAL A 254 -0.05 -9.57 24.17
CA VAL A 254 -0.19 -10.65 23.19
C VAL A 254 0.89 -10.54 22.11
N ASP A 255 1.12 -9.34 21.57
CA ASP A 255 2.15 -9.12 20.55
C ASP A 255 3.56 -9.36 21.08
N ILE A 256 3.85 -8.87 22.30
CA ILE A 256 5.12 -9.10 23.00
C ILE A 256 5.33 -10.60 23.24
N GLY A 257 4.34 -11.29 23.79
CA GLY A 257 4.39 -12.72 24.07
C GLY A 257 4.59 -13.55 22.80
N ALA A 258 3.85 -13.22 21.74
CA ALA A 258 3.97 -13.89 20.46
C ALA A 258 5.33 -13.65 19.80
N TYR A 259 5.88 -12.44 19.93
CA TYR A 259 7.22 -12.13 19.45
C TYR A 259 8.30 -12.94 20.19
N PHE A 260 8.29 -12.92 21.52
CA PHE A 260 9.32 -13.61 22.30
C PHE A 260 9.24 -15.12 22.19
N SER A 261 8.04 -15.72 22.29
CA SER A 261 7.89 -17.17 22.12
C SER A 261 8.14 -17.59 20.67
N GLY A 262 7.70 -16.79 19.70
CA GLY A 262 7.91 -17.06 18.29
C GLY A 262 9.38 -16.98 17.89
N ARG A 263 10.14 -16.03 18.45
CA ARG A 263 11.58 -15.89 18.19
C ARG A 263 12.42 -16.96 18.88
N SER A 264 12.06 -17.36 20.10
CA SER A 264 12.86 -18.31 20.89
C SER A 264 12.53 -19.78 20.64
N LEU A 265 11.25 -20.10 20.39
CA LEU A 265 10.73 -21.46 20.28
C LEU A 265 10.10 -21.76 18.91
N GLY A 266 10.01 -20.76 18.03
CA GLY A 266 9.31 -20.90 16.75
C GLY A 266 9.98 -21.88 15.81
N SER A 267 9.34 -23.03 15.60
CA SER A 267 9.79 -24.04 14.63
C SER A 267 8.78 -24.22 13.50
N ARG A 268 7.48 -24.07 13.79
CA ARG A 268 6.40 -24.31 12.81
C ARG A 268 5.75 -23.01 12.37
N LYS A 269 5.86 -22.70 11.08
CA LYS A 269 5.20 -21.54 10.47
C LYS A 269 3.68 -21.70 10.51
N LEU A 270 2.98 -20.64 10.91
CA LEU A 270 1.51 -20.60 11.03
C LEU A 270 0.86 -20.30 9.68
N ALA A 271 1.37 -19.32 8.95
CA ALA A 271 0.81 -18.88 7.67
C ALA A 271 1.92 -18.51 6.68
N PRO A 272 2.62 -19.50 6.08
CA PRO A 272 3.82 -19.28 5.27
C PRO A 272 3.61 -18.33 4.09
N ILE A 273 2.44 -18.39 3.44
CA ILE A 273 2.13 -17.60 2.24
C ILE A 273 1.72 -16.16 2.57
N VAL A 274 1.03 -15.96 3.70
CA VAL A 274 0.44 -14.65 4.06
C VAL A 274 1.35 -13.86 5.02
N SER A 275 2.07 -14.56 5.89
CA SER A 275 2.91 -13.96 6.93
C SER A 275 4.06 -14.92 7.31
N PRO A 276 5.18 -14.88 6.58
CA PRO A 276 6.30 -15.82 6.74
C PRO A 276 6.90 -15.86 8.15
N ASN A 277 6.76 -14.79 8.93
CA ASN A 277 7.35 -14.65 10.25
C ASN A 277 6.45 -15.13 11.41
N LYS A 278 5.19 -15.52 11.14
CA LYS A 278 4.30 -16.04 12.20
C LYS A 278 4.51 -17.53 12.44
N THR A 279 4.59 -17.93 13.71
CA THR A 279 4.76 -19.32 14.15
C THR A 279 3.64 -19.77 15.09
N TRP A 280 3.39 -21.08 15.16
CA TRP A 280 2.40 -21.65 16.09
C TRP A 280 2.81 -21.45 17.55
N GLU A 281 4.11 -21.57 17.84
CA GLU A 281 4.67 -21.33 19.16
C GLU A 281 4.56 -19.84 19.56
N GLY A 282 4.71 -18.94 18.58
CA GLY A 282 4.35 -17.53 18.69
C GLY A 282 2.90 -17.34 19.11
N PHE A 283 1.97 -17.91 18.35
CA PHE A 283 0.54 -17.82 18.64
C PHE A 283 0.17 -18.27 20.05
N PHE A 284 0.67 -19.42 20.51
CA PHE A 284 0.40 -19.89 21.87
C PHE A 284 1.05 -19.04 22.97
N GLY A 285 2.24 -18.48 22.74
CA GLY A 285 2.85 -17.55 23.70
C GLY A 285 2.09 -16.23 23.82
N GLY A 286 1.54 -15.73 22.70
CA GLY A 286 0.61 -14.60 22.72
C GLY A 286 -0.66 -14.91 23.51
N LEU A 287 -1.26 -16.09 23.31
CA LEU A 287 -2.45 -16.52 24.07
C LEU A 287 -2.19 -16.58 25.59
N ILE A 288 -1.04 -17.10 26.01
CA ILE A 288 -0.72 -17.23 27.44
C ILE A 288 -0.51 -15.85 28.09
N THR A 289 0.12 -14.92 27.37
CA THR A 289 0.40 -13.57 27.90
C THR A 289 -0.82 -12.64 27.89
N GLY A 290 -1.79 -12.93 27.02
CA GLY A 290 -3.05 -12.18 26.95
C GLY A 290 -4.23 -12.79 27.72
N ALA A 291 -4.08 -13.97 28.30
CA ALA A 291 -5.10 -14.66 29.11
C ALA A 291 -5.07 -14.19 30.58
#